data_AF-A0A946YBR7-F1
#
_entry.id   AF-A0A946YBR7-F1
#
_cell.length_a   1.000
_cell.length_b   1.000
_cell.length_c   1.000
_cell.angle_alpha   90.00
_cell.angle_beta   90.00
_cell.angle_gamma   90.00
#
_symmetry.space_group_name_H-M   'P 1'
#
loop_
_entity.id
_entity.type
_entity.pdbx_description
1 polymer ?
#
loop_
_entity_poly.entity_id
_entity_poly.type
_entity_poly.pdbx_seq_one_letter_code
_entity_poly.pdbx_strand_id
1 'polypeptide(L)'
;MSSHAPDIDAFRAELQQQHADFVHVEPPRDSCAHIRFIGIFDRQAVIWDATVMRLDHYNRLAARRGEAGSTQQFIEIGARQGDMRTIDIGLELERIDTGVLLKTIIMIRKYKRLHPGRHEFGYRSLVRPLI
;
A
#
# COMPACT_ATOMS: atom_id res chain seq x y z
N MET A 1 0.01 -4.19 -25.64
CA MET A 1 -1.35 -4.02 -25.08
C MET A 1 -1.27 -2.90 -24.08
N SER A 2 -1.72 -1.70 -24.45
CA SER A 2 -1.70 -0.54 -23.57
C SER A 2 -2.74 -0.77 -22.47
N SER A 3 -2.31 -1.19 -21.28
CA SER A 3 -3.19 -1.30 -20.12
C SER A 3 -3.59 0.12 -19.73
N HIS A 4 -4.76 0.54 -20.19
CA HIS A 4 -5.37 1.79 -19.74
C HIS A 4 -5.74 1.59 -18.27
N ALA A 5 -5.38 2.55 -17.41
CA ALA A 5 -5.80 2.50 -16.01
C ALA A 5 -7.34 2.41 -15.97
N PRO A 6 -7.93 1.57 -15.10
CA PRO A 6 -9.37 1.45 -15.03
C PRO A 6 -10.00 2.79 -14.64
N ASP A 7 -11.15 3.07 -15.23
CA ASP A 7 -12.02 4.17 -14.82
C ASP A 7 -12.63 3.87 -13.44
N ILE A 8 -12.81 4.90 -12.61
CA ILE A 8 -13.24 4.73 -11.22
C ILE A 8 -14.66 4.20 -11.06
N ASP A 9 -15.58 4.51 -11.98
CA ASP A 9 -16.96 4.04 -11.91
C ASP A 9 -17.05 2.58 -12.34
N ALA A 10 -16.31 2.20 -13.38
CA ALA A 10 -16.17 0.80 -13.78
C ALA A 10 -15.58 -0.05 -12.65
N PHE A 11 -14.51 0.42 -12.00
CA PHE A 11 -13.89 -0.28 -10.88
C PHE A 11 -14.78 -0.35 -9.64
N ARG A 12 -15.59 0.68 -9.40
CA ARG A 12 -16.60 0.66 -8.32
C ARG A 12 -17.65 -0.41 -8.56
N ALA A 13 -18.15 -0.54 -9.79
CA ALA A 13 -19.11 -1.57 -10.15
C ALA A 13 -18.54 -2.99 -9.95
N GLU A 14 -17.26 -3.20 -10.29
CA GLU A 14 -16.56 -4.47 -10.05
C GLU A 14 -16.53 -4.83 -8.56
N LEU A 15 -16.09 -3.90 -7.70
CA LEU A 15 -16.04 -4.12 -6.25
C LEU A 15 -17.42 -4.43 -5.67
N GLN A 16 -18.47 -3.76 -6.16
CA GLN A 16 -19.85 -4.01 -5.74
C GLN A 16 -20.32 -5.41 -6.14
N GLN A 17 -20.05 -5.85 -7.37
CA GLN A 17 -20.42 -7.19 -7.84
C GLN A 17 -19.73 -8.30 -7.04
N GLN A 18 -18.48 -8.08 -6.63
CA GLN A 18 -17.70 -9.04 -5.85
C GLN A 18 -17.96 -8.93 -4.34
N HIS A 19 -18.76 -7.95 -3.89
CA HIS A 19 -18.94 -7.61 -2.48
C HIS A 19 -17.60 -7.44 -1.73
N ALA A 20 -16.62 -6.81 -2.39
CA ALA A 20 -15.25 -6.71 -1.92
C ALA A 20 -14.83 -5.26 -1.65
N ASP A 21 -13.92 -5.08 -0.69
CA ASP A 21 -13.29 -3.78 -0.41
C ASP A 21 -12.14 -3.45 -1.36
N PHE A 22 -11.53 -4.49 -1.94
CA PHE A 22 -10.36 -4.43 -2.79
C PHE A 22 -10.32 -5.66 -3.70
N VAL A 23 -9.53 -5.58 -4.78
CA VAL A 23 -9.16 -6.73 -5.61
C VAL A 23 -7.67 -7.00 -5.49
N HIS A 24 -7.27 -8.27 -5.62
CA HIS A 24 -5.87 -8.63 -5.82
C HIS A 24 -5.48 -8.41 -7.29
N VAL A 25 -4.41 -7.65 -7.52
CA VAL A 25 -3.81 -7.50 -8.86
C VAL A 25 -2.90 -8.68 -9.17
N GLU A 26 -2.18 -9.15 -8.15
CA GLU A 26 -1.36 -10.37 -8.19
C GLU A 26 -1.75 -11.30 -7.03
N PRO A 27 -1.51 -12.63 -7.15
CA PRO A 27 -1.69 -13.55 -6.05
C PRO A 27 -0.92 -13.10 -4.80
N PRO A 28 -1.58 -12.99 -3.62
CA PRO A 28 -0.92 -12.53 -2.41
C PRO A 28 0.15 -13.51 -1.96
N ARG A 29 1.21 -12.97 -1.36
CA ARG A 29 2.28 -13.72 -0.70
C ARG A 29 2.40 -13.23 0.72
N ASP A 30 2.91 -14.08 1.61
CA ASP A 30 3.10 -13.73 3.04
C ASP A 30 3.94 -12.48 3.27
N SER A 31 4.77 -12.08 2.29
CA SER A 31 5.65 -10.92 2.43
C SER A 31 5.22 -9.69 1.62
N CYS A 32 4.26 -9.84 0.71
CA CYS A 32 3.84 -8.79 -0.21
C CYS A 32 2.47 -9.10 -0.81
N ALA A 33 1.61 -8.09 -0.91
CA ALA A 33 0.38 -8.15 -1.68
C ALA A 33 0.25 -6.90 -2.55
N HIS A 34 -0.12 -7.10 -3.82
CA HIS A 34 -0.49 -6.04 -4.74
C HIS A 34 -2.02 -6.04 -4.88
N ILE A 35 -2.65 -4.97 -4.42
CA ILE A 35 -4.10 -4.82 -4.41
C ILE A 35 -4.54 -3.49 -5.01
N ARG A 36 -5.80 -3.43 -5.45
CA ARG A 36 -6.47 -2.18 -5.80
C ARG A 36 -7.71 -1.95 -4.97
N PHE A 37 -7.93 -0.72 -4.54
CA PHE A 37 -9.12 -0.33 -3.79
C PHE A 37 -9.49 1.13 -4.01
N ILE A 38 -10.75 1.49 -3.77
CA ILE A 38 -11.19 2.88 -3.86
C ILE A 38 -10.97 3.61 -2.52
N GLY A 39 -10.43 4.82 -2.61
CA GLY A 39 -10.27 5.75 -1.50
C GLY A 39 -10.43 7.21 -1.92
N ILE A 40 -10.20 8.12 -0.98
CA ILE A 40 -10.20 9.56 -1.23
C ILE A 40 -8.77 10.10 -1.09
N PHE A 41 -8.33 10.91 -2.04
CA PHE A 41 -7.07 11.65 -2.01
C PHE A 41 -7.30 13.06 -2.54
N ASP A 42 -6.86 14.07 -1.80
CA ASP A 42 -7.08 15.49 -2.12
C ASP A 42 -8.55 15.80 -2.54
N ARG A 43 -9.49 15.33 -1.72
CA ARG A 43 -10.95 15.49 -1.92
C ARG A 43 -11.52 14.85 -3.20
N GLN A 44 -10.73 14.05 -3.91
CA GLN A 44 -11.16 13.29 -5.08
C GLN A 44 -11.15 11.80 -4.80
N ALA A 45 -12.09 11.08 -5.40
CA ALA A 45 -12.04 9.63 -5.42
C ALA A 45 -10.89 9.19 -6.32
N VAL A 46 -10.13 8.20 -5.85
CA VAL A 46 -9.01 7.60 -6.59
C VAL A 46 -9.05 6.07 -6.45
N ILE A 47 -8.50 5.40 -7.44
CA ILE A 47 -8.14 3.98 -7.35
C ILE A 47 -6.71 3.92 -6.83
N TRP A 48 -6.53 3.39 -5.62
CA TRP A 48 -5.21 3.11 -5.10
C TRP A 48 -4.68 1.83 -5.75
N ASP A 49 -3.53 1.92 -6.42
CA ASP A 49 -2.73 0.78 -6.88
C ASP A 49 -1.65 0.52 -5.83
N ALA A 50 -1.96 -0.39 -4.90
CA ALA A 50 -1.28 -0.47 -3.62
C ALA A 50 -0.39 -1.70 -3.52
N THR A 51 0.88 -1.49 -3.18
CA THR A 51 1.80 -2.56 -2.80
C THR A 51 1.98 -2.55 -1.29
N VAL A 52 1.43 -3.56 -0.59
CA VAL A 52 1.59 -3.72 0.85
C VAL A 52 2.65 -4.77 1.12
N MET A 53 3.74 -4.40 1.77
CA MET A 53 4.92 -5.24 1.98
C MET A 53 5.31 -5.29 3.45
N ARG A 54 5.90 -6.42 3.85
CA ARG A 54 6.70 -6.44 5.07
C ARG A 54 7.95 -5.59 4.88
N LEU A 55 8.36 -4.88 5.93
CA LEU A 55 9.51 -3.99 5.91
C LEU A 55 10.81 -4.73 5.56
N ASP A 56 10.97 -5.97 6.04
CA ASP A 56 12.11 -6.83 5.72
C ASP A 56 12.17 -7.19 4.22
N HIS A 57 11.00 -7.40 3.59
CA HIS A 57 10.88 -7.70 2.17
C HIS A 57 11.24 -6.48 1.33
N TYR A 58 10.71 -5.31 1.69
CA TYR A 58 11.09 -4.04 1.08
C TYR A 58 12.61 -3.82 1.15
N ASN A 59 13.22 -4.01 2.32
CA ASN A 59 14.66 -3.81 2.50
C ASN A 59 15.50 -4.78 1.65
N ARG A 60 15.06 -6.04 1.49
CA ARG A 60 15.72 -6.98 0.58
C ARG A 60 15.62 -6.55 -0.88
N LEU A 61 14.48 -6.01 -1.31
CA LEU A 61 14.31 -5.50 -2.67
C LEU A 61 15.17 -4.25 -2.91
N ALA A 62 15.18 -3.29 -1.98
CA ALA A 62 16.01 -2.10 -2.04
C ALA A 62 17.50 -2.47 -2.15
N ALA A 63 17.98 -3.40 -1.31
CA ALA A 63 19.36 -3.87 -1.35
C ALA A 63 19.74 -4.48 -2.71
N ARG A 64 18.85 -5.24 -3.35
CA ARG A 64 19.07 -5.80 -4.70
C ARG A 64 19.15 -4.73 -5.79
N ARG A 65 18.52 -3.56 -5.57
CA ARG A 65 18.58 -2.40 -6.47
C ARG A 65 19.75 -1.46 -6.16
N GLY A 66 20.51 -1.71 -5.09
CA GLY A 66 21.54 -0.78 -4.62
C GLY A 66 20.98 0.46 -3.92
N GLU A 67 19.74 0.39 -3.43
CA GLU A 67 19.04 1.48 -2.75
C GLU A 67 19.11 1.32 -1.22
N ALA A 68 18.99 2.43 -0.50
CA ALA A 68 18.87 2.40 0.95
C ALA A 68 17.51 1.82 1.35
N GLY A 69 17.52 0.87 2.29
CA GLY A 69 16.30 0.38 2.91
C GLY A 69 15.68 1.38 3.88
N SER A 70 14.60 0.98 4.54
CA SER A 70 13.92 1.73 5.58
C SER A 70 14.05 1.04 6.93
N THR A 71 14.24 1.86 7.97
CA THR A 71 14.24 1.39 9.37
C THR A 71 12.91 1.64 10.08
N GLN A 72 11.98 2.33 9.41
CA GLN A 72 10.65 2.66 9.91
C GLN A 72 9.57 2.15 8.97
N GLN A 73 8.36 1.98 9.50
CA GLN A 73 7.19 1.72 8.69
C GLN A 73 6.87 2.97 7.88
N PHE A 74 6.29 2.79 6.70
CA PHE A 74 6.06 3.92 5.80
C PHE A 74 4.84 3.74 4.91
N ILE A 75 4.34 4.86 4.42
CA ILE A 75 3.44 4.99 3.29
C ILE A 75 4.12 5.93 2.29
N GLU A 76 4.28 5.49 1.06
CA GLU A 76 4.86 6.28 -0.02
C GLU A 76 3.83 6.45 -1.13
N ILE A 77 3.42 7.69 -1.35
CA ILE A 77 2.43 8.03 -2.38
C ILE A 77 3.17 8.45 -3.63
N GLY A 78 2.98 7.65 -4.69
CA GLY A 78 3.65 7.84 -5.97
C GLY A 78 2.78 8.53 -7.02
N ALA A 79 3.09 8.22 -8.28
CA ALA A 79 2.54 8.85 -9.46
C ALA A 79 1.04 8.58 -9.64
N ARG A 80 0.37 9.48 -10.38
CA ARG A 80 -1.02 9.32 -10.81
C ARG A 80 -1.05 9.01 -12.30
N GLN A 81 -1.92 8.08 -12.69
CA GLN A 81 -2.23 7.73 -14.08
C GLN A 81 -3.75 7.58 -14.22
N GLY A 82 -4.41 8.57 -14.84
CA GLY A 82 -5.88 8.60 -14.90
C GLY A 82 -6.49 8.72 -13.49
N ASP A 83 -7.41 7.83 -13.12
CA ASP A 83 -7.99 7.76 -11.77
C ASP A 83 -7.16 6.95 -10.78
N MET A 84 -6.10 6.30 -11.29
CA MET A 84 -5.24 5.43 -10.50
C MET A 84 -4.05 6.20 -9.91
N ARG A 85 -3.68 5.86 -8.67
CA ARG A 85 -2.49 6.41 -8.00
C ARG A 85 -1.75 5.32 -7.25
N THR A 86 -0.43 5.28 -7.41
CA THR A 86 0.38 4.27 -6.73
C THR A 86 0.59 4.61 -5.25
N ILE A 87 0.60 3.58 -4.43
CA ILE A 87 0.89 3.70 -3.00
C ILE A 87 1.67 2.47 -2.50
N ASP A 88 2.88 2.68 -2.02
CA ASP A 88 3.70 1.62 -1.42
C ASP A 88 3.65 1.73 0.10
N ILE A 89 3.45 0.62 0.78
CA ILE A 89 3.26 0.58 2.23
C ILE A 89 4.17 -0.49 2.81
N GLY A 90 5.14 -0.06 3.62
CA GLY A 90 6.05 -0.95 4.34
C GLY A 90 5.66 -1.06 5.80
N LEU A 91 5.33 -2.27 6.27
CA LEU A 91 4.88 -2.54 7.63
C LEU A 91 5.82 -3.50 8.36
N GLU A 92 6.03 -3.27 9.65
CA GLU A 92 6.81 -4.16 10.52
C GLU A 92 5.87 -5.23 11.08
N LEU A 93 5.69 -6.30 10.31
CA LEU A 93 4.77 -7.41 10.59
C LEU A 93 5.39 -8.75 10.20
N GLU A 94 4.92 -9.84 10.78
CA GLU A 94 5.38 -11.19 10.45
C GLU A 94 4.88 -11.67 9.09
N ARG A 95 3.62 -11.35 8.74
CA ARG A 95 2.97 -11.74 7.49
C ARG A 95 1.97 -10.70 6.99
N ILE A 96 1.75 -10.68 5.67
CA ILE A 96 0.68 -9.95 5.01
C ILE A 96 -0.47 -10.92 4.76
N ASP A 97 -1.61 -10.68 5.42
CA ASP A 97 -2.85 -11.43 5.23
C ASP A 97 -4.04 -10.47 5.03
N THR A 98 -5.23 -11.01 4.72
CA THR A 98 -6.45 -10.23 4.48
C THR A 98 -6.77 -9.27 5.63
N GLY A 99 -6.52 -9.66 6.88
CA GLY A 99 -6.76 -8.80 8.04
C GLY A 99 -5.85 -7.58 8.07
N VAL A 100 -4.58 -7.76 7.70
CA VAL A 100 -3.62 -6.65 7.52
C VAL A 100 -4.05 -5.73 6.39
N LEU A 101 -4.49 -6.28 5.25
CA LEU A 101 -4.94 -5.49 4.10
C LEU A 101 -6.15 -4.61 4.45
N LEU A 102 -7.18 -5.18 5.09
CA LEU A 102 -8.36 -4.43 5.50
C LEU A 102 -8.03 -3.30 6.49
N LYS A 103 -7.19 -3.57 7.49
CA LYS A 103 -6.74 -2.54 8.44
C LYS A 103 -5.96 -1.43 7.73
N THR A 104 -5.11 -1.80 6.78
CA THR A 104 -4.33 -0.86 5.96
C THR A 104 -5.26 0.03 5.13
N ILE A 105 -6.24 -0.54 4.45
CA ILE A 105 -7.25 0.19 3.67
C ILE A 105 -8.01 1.18 4.57
N ILE A 106 -8.48 0.72 5.73
CA ILE A 106 -9.18 1.58 6.71
C ILE A 106 -8.29 2.74 7.16
N MET A 107 -7.02 2.46 7.47
CA MET A 107 -6.04 3.48 7.85
C MET A 107 -5.87 4.51 6.75
N ILE A 108 -5.60 4.09 5.50
CA ILE A 108 -5.44 4.98 4.35
C ILE A 108 -6.69 5.83 4.13
N ARG A 109 -7.88 5.24 4.15
CA ARG A 109 -9.16 5.97 4.01
C ARG A 109 -9.38 7.02 5.10
N LYS A 110 -8.82 6.83 6.29
CA LYS A 110 -8.96 7.76 7.43
C LYS A 110 -7.82 8.77 7.54
N TYR A 111 -6.72 8.59 6.82
CA TYR A 111 -5.52 9.37 7.02
C TYR A 111 -5.62 10.76 6.37
N LYS A 112 -5.89 11.78 7.20
CA LYS A 112 -6.17 13.16 6.74
C LYS A 112 -4.94 13.92 6.20
N ARG A 113 -3.73 13.42 6.44
CA ARG A 113 -2.47 14.11 6.14
C ARG A 113 -1.71 13.49 4.96
N LEU A 114 -2.34 12.61 4.19
CA LEU A 114 -1.71 12.02 3.02
C LEU A 114 -1.43 13.11 1.99
N HIS A 115 -0.17 13.19 1.56
CA HIS A 115 0.30 14.03 0.46
C HIS A 115 1.32 13.23 -0.36
N PRO A 116 1.66 13.66 -1.58
CA PRO A 116 2.68 12.97 -2.37
C PRO A 116 4.01 12.82 -1.62
N GLY A 117 4.73 11.73 -1.89
CA GLY A 117 5.99 11.40 -1.22
C GLY A 117 5.83 10.44 -0.05
N ARG A 118 6.90 10.35 0.75
CA ARG A 118 7.07 9.34 1.81
C ARG A 118 6.64 9.87 3.18
N HIS A 119 5.89 9.05 3.90
CA HIS A 119 5.40 9.27 5.27
C HIS A 119 5.90 8.13 6.14
N GLU A 120 6.78 8.42 7.09
CA GLU A 120 7.30 7.43 8.02
C GLU A 120 6.54 7.49 9.35
N PHE A 121 6.33 6.34 9.96
CA PHE A 121 5.63 6.22 11.23
C PHE A 121 6.06 4.97 12.02
N GLY A 122 5.67 4.97 13.29
CA GLY A 122 6.11 3.97 14.25
C GLY A 122 7.49 4.32 14.80
N TYR A 123 7.61 4.31 16.13
CA TYR A 123 8.92 4.39 16.76
C TYR A 123 9.48 2.98 16.83
N ARG A 124 10.68 2.76 16.29
CA ARG A 124 11.46 1.58 16.65
C ARG A 124 11.80 1.74 18.13
N SER A 125 11.08 1.05 19.02
CA SER A 125 11.55 0.88 20.39
C SER A 125 12.89 0.17 20.29
N LEU A 126 13.97 0.93 20.42
CA LEU A 126 15.31 0.39 20.61
C LEU A 126 15.29 -0.35 21.94
N VAL A 127 14.81 -1.59 21.94
CA VAL A 127 15.18 -2.53 23.00
C VAL A 127 16.66 -2.78 22.79
N ARG A 128 17.49 -1.99 23.48
CA ARG A 128 18.90 -2.34 23.65
C ARG A 128 18.91 -3.73 24.29
N PRO A 129 19.64 -4.72 23.74
CA PRO A 129 19.94 -5.90 24.51
C PRO A 129 20.69 -5.42 25.76
N LEU A 130 20.17 -5.75 26.94
CA LEU A 130 20.96 -5.70 28.16
C LEU A 130 22.12 -6.66 27.94
N ILE A 131 23.33 -6.08 27.81
CA ILE A 131 24.60 -6.79 27.86
C ILE A 131 24.85 -7.18 29.30
#